data_AF-A0A285D8P0-F1
#
_entry.id   AF-A0A285D8P0-F1
#
_cell.length_a   1.000
_cell.length_b   1.000
_cell.length_c   1.000
_cell.angle_alpha   90.00
_cell.angle_beta   90.00
_cell.angle_gamma   90.00
#
_symmetry.space_group_name_H-M   'P 1'
#
loop_
_entity.id
_entity.type
_entity.pdbx_description
1 polymer ?
#
loop_
_entity_poly.entity_id
_entity_poly.type
_entity_poly.pdbx_seq_one_letter_code
_entity_poly.pdbx_strand_id
1 'polypeptide(L)'
;MSTLLNVCGTFVIVIGFISGILSGSFLGFIFGVIGSVVSSILFFALAKISDVQETILYRLQANDHSRDNLYYKEANKVCVSCDYRYNSTLSSCPNCGYRR
;
A
#
# COMPACT_ATOMS: atom_id res chain seq x y z
N MET A 1 -1.55 -8.96 3.46
CA MET A 1 -2.58 -9.51 2.54
C MET A 1 -1.99 -10.50 1.55
N SER A 2 -0.79 -10.21 1.04
CA SER A 2 0.03 -11.07 0.18
C SER A 2 0.23 -12.52 0.65
N THR A 3 0.41 -12.78 1.94
CA THR A 3 0.55 -14.14 2.48
C THR A 3 -0.66 -15.02 2.18
N LEU A 4 -1.87 -14.45 2.28
CA LEU A 4 -3.12 -15.15 1.97
C LEU A 4 -3.20 -15.46 0.47
N LEU A 5 -2.88 -14.50 -0.40
CA LEU A 5 -2.89 -14.70 -1.84
C LEU A 5 -1.87 -15.75 -2.30
N ASN A 6 -0.69 -15.78 -1.67
CA ASN A 6 0.31 -16.82 -1.95
C ASN A 6 -0.23 -18.21 -1.56
N VAL A 7 -0.82 -18.34 -0.37
CA VAL A 7 -1.43 -19.61 0.07
C VAL A 7 -2.55 -20.03 -0.87
N CYS A 8 -3.45 -19.12 -1.24
CA CYS A 8 -4.52 -19.39 -2.22
C CYS A 8 -3.95 -19.84 -3.57
N GLY A 9 -2.93 -19.17 -4.10
CA GLY A 9 -2.25 -19.55 -5.34
C GLY A 9 -1.71 -20.98 -5.28
N THR A 10 -1.05 -21.36 -4.18
CA THR A 10 -0.57 -22.74 -4.00
C THR A 10 -1.72 -23.76 -3.98
N PHE A 11 -2.82 -23.47 -3.26
CA PHE A 11 -3.98 -24.36 -3.21
C PHE A 11 -4.66 -24.54 -4.57
N VAL A 12 -4.74 -23.49 -5.38
CA VAL A 12 -5.36 -23.55 -6.72
C VAL A 12 -4.64 -24.53 -7.63
N ILE A 13 -3.30 -24.61 -7.56
CA ILE A 13 -2.51 -25.62 -8.30
C ILE A 13 -2.90 -27.04 -7.86
N VAL A 14 -2.97 -27.27 -6.55
CA VAL A 14 -3.32 -28.59 -5.99
C VAL A 14 -4.72 -29.01 -6.42
N ILE A 15 -5.70 -28.09 -6.33
CA ILE A 15 -7.09 -28.35 -6.73
C ILE A 15 -7.18 -28.62 -8.24
N GLY A 16 -6.44 -27.87 -9.06
CA GLY A 16 -6.39 -28.09 -10.52
C GLY A 16 -5.82 -29.45 -10.91
N PHE A 17 -4.82 -29.92 -10.16
CA PHE A 17 -4.25 -31.25 -10.38
C PHE A 17 -5.25 -32.36 -10.01
N ILE A 18 -5.91 -32.23 -8.85
CA ILE A 18 -6.91 -33.19 -8.39
C ILE A 18 -8.12 -33.22 -9.32
N SER A 19 -8.64 -32.06 -9.72
CA SER A 19 -9.79 -31.96 -10.63
C SER A 19 -9.48 -32.51 -12.02
N GLY A 20 -8.25 -32.27 -12.51
CA GLY A 20 -7.76 -32.85 -13.76
C GLY A 20 -7.74 -34.39 -13.72
N ILE A 21 -7.27 -34.98 -12.62
CA ILE A 21 -7.26 -36.45 -12.43
C ILE A 21 -8.69 -36.99 -12.34
N LEU A 22 -9.55 -36.36 -11.56
CA LEU A 22 -10.96 -36.77 -11.38
C LEU A 22 -11.76 -36.69 -12.67
N SER A 23 -11.36 -35.85 -13.63
CA SER A 23 -12.01 -35.76 -14.94
C SER A 23 -11.89 -37.06 -15.75
N GLY A 24 -10.93 -37.94 -15.46
CA GLY A 24 -10.76 -39.22 -16.16
C GLY A 24 -10.38 -39.11 -17.65
N SER A 25 -10.07 -37.91 -18.13
CA SER A 25 -9.75 -37.61 -19.53
C SER A 25 -8.45 -36.81 -19.63
N PHE A 26 -7.62 -37.17 -20.59
CA PHE A 26 -6.34 -36.48 -20.84
C PHE A 26 -6.53 -34.99 -21.15
N LEU A 27 -7.57 -34.64 -21.93
CA LEU A 27 -7.89 -33.24 -22.21
C LEU A 27 -8.37 -32.51 -20.94
N GLY A 28 -9.19 -33.16 -20.11
CA GLY A 28 -9.63 -32.59 -18.84
C GLY A 28 -8.48 -32.31 -17.88
N PHE A 29 -7.48 -33.22 -17.85
CA PHE A 29 -6.25 -33.00 -17.10
C PHE A 29 -5.45 -31.80 -17.62
N ILE A 30 -5.25 -31.70 -18.94
CA ILE A 30 -4.54 -30.56 -19.54
C ILE A 30 -5.24 -29.24 -19.21
N PHE A 31 -6.55 -29.15 -19.40
CA PHE A 31 -7.30 -27.93 -19.10
C PHE A 31 -7.30 -27.59 -17.61
N GLY A 32 -7.41 -28.58 -16.73
CA GLY A 32 -7.33 -28.39 -15.28
C GLY A 32 -5.97 -27.86 -14.82
N VAL A 33 -4.88 -28.42 -15.35
CA VAL A 33 -3.51 -27.98 -15.04
C VAL A 33 -3.23 -26.59 -15.62
N ILE A 34 -3.52 -26.34 -16.89
CA ILE A 34 -3.27 -25.02 -17.50
C ILE A 34 -4.11 -23.95 -16.81
N GLY A 35 -5.40 -24.21 -16.57
CA GLY A 35 -6.29 -23.24 -15.91
C GLY A 35 -5.81 -22.90 -14.50
N SER A 36 -5.40 -23.90 -13.72
CA SER A 36 -4.88 -23.67 -12.36
C SER A 36 -3.53 -22.95 -12.36
N VAL A 37 -2.63 -23.25 -13.29
CA VAL A 37 -1.36 -22.52 -13.44
C VAL A 37 -1.61 -21.05 -13.76
N VAL A 38 -2.45 -20.75 -14.76
CA VAL A 38 -2.77 -19.38 -15.16
C VAL A 38 -3.42 -18.61 -13.99
N SER A 39 -4.37 -19.22 -13.30
CA SER A 39 -5.01 -18.61 -12.14
C SER A 39 -4.02 -18.35 -10.99
N SER A 40 -3.10 -19.28 -10.74
CA SER A 40 -2.08 -19.13 -9.69
C SER A 40 -1.09 -18.01 -10.00
N ILE A 41 -0.70 -17.85 -11.27
CA ILE A 41 0.12 -16.71 -11.71
C ILE A 41 -0.58 -15.39 -11.39
N LEU A 42 -1.89 -15.29 -11.62
CA LEU A 42 -2.65 -14.08 -11.28
C LEU A 42 -2.63 -13.82 -9.77
N PHE A 43 -2.87 -14.84 -8.93
CA PHE A 43 -2.81 -14.69 -7.47
C PHE A 43 -1.44 -14.22 -6.98
N PHE A 44 -0.36 -14.78 -7.51
CA PHE A 44 1.00 -14.36 -7.15
C PHE A 44 1.31 -12.95 -7.63
N ALA A 45 0.88 -12.57 -8.84
CA ALA A 45 1.04 -11.22 -9.34
C ALA A 45 0.29 -10.21 -8.45
N LEU A 46 -0.95 -10.51 -8.08
CA LEU A 46 -1.74 -9.69 -7.15
C LEU A 46 -1.07 -9.58 -5.77
N ALA A 47 -0.48 -10.66 -5.25
CA ALA A 47 0.26 -10.63 -4.00
C ALA A 47 1.44 -9.64 -4.07
N LYS A 48 2.21 -9.68 -5.16
CA LYS A 48 3.32 -8.74 -5.40
C LYS A 48 2.86 -7.30 -5.52
N ILE A 49 1.77 -7.05 -6.25
CA ILE A 49 1.22 -5.70 -6.39
C ILE A 49 0.78 -5.17 -5.02
N SER A 50 0.13 -6.00 -4.20
CA SER A 50 -0.28 -5.65 -2.84
C SER A 50 0.91 -5.27 -1.96
N ASP A 51 2.00 -6.05 -1.98
CA ASP A 51 3.21 -5.74 -1.20
C ASP A 51 3.83 -4.39 -1.60
N VAL A 52 3.83 -4.10 -2.90
CA VAL A 52 4.34 -2.83 -3.43
C VAL A 52 3.45 -1.67 -2.98
N GLN A 53 2.12 -1.82 -3.04
CA GLN A 53 1.19 -0.80 -2.58
C GLN A 53 1.35 -0.52 -1.08
N GLU A 54 1.50 -1.56 -0.26
CA GLU A 54 1.74 -1.43 1.17
C GLU A 54 3.05 -0.69 1.47
N THR A 55 4.11 -0.99 0.70
CA THR A 55 5.40 -0.30 0.80
C THR A 55 5.29 1.18 0.41
N ILE A 56 4.55 1.50 -0.66
CA ILE A 56 4.33 2.87 -1.09
C ILE A 56 3.54 3.64 -0.01
N LEU A 57 2.49 3.04 0.53
CA LEU A 57 1.68 3.63 1.58
C LEU A 57 2.53 3.93 2.83
N TYR A 58 3.36 2.98 3.25
CA TYR A 58 4.29 3.17 4.36
C TYR A 58 5.25 4.34 4.12
N ARG A 59 5.83 4.43 2.92
CA ARG A 59 6.74 5.53 2.57
C ARG A 59 6.03 6.88 2.53
N LEU A 60 4.80 6.93 2.05
CA LEU A 60 3.98 8.15 2.07
C LEU A 60 3.70 8.60 3.51
N GLN A 61 3.28 7.68 4.37
CA GLN A 61 2.99 7.98 5.78
C GLN A 61 4.25 8.41 6.56
N ALA A 62 5.39 7.77 6.31
CA ALA A 62 6.66 8.16 6.92
C ALA A 62 7.13 9.56 6.46
N ASN A 63 6.92 9.90 5.19
CA ASN A 63 7.21 11.22 4.66
C ASN A 63 6.27 12.29 5.22
N ASP A 64 5.00 11.96 5.44
CA ASP A 64 4.03 12.91 6.03
C ASP A 64 4.39 13.24 7.48
N HIS A 65 4.70 12.22 8.30
CA HIS A 65 5.23 12.42 9.65
C HIS A 65 6.56 13.19 9.69
N SER A 66 7.39 13.03 8.67
CA SER A 66 8.65 13.79 8.57
C SER A 66 8.40 15.25 8.18
N ARG A 67 7.39 15.53 7.36
CA ARG A 67 6.99 16.89 6.98
C ARG A 67 6.38 17.65 8.15
N ASP A 68 5.52 17.01 8.94
CA ASP A 68 4.97 17.62 10.16
C ASP A 68 6.09 17.99 11.16
N ASN A 69 7.06 17.09 11.33
CA ASN A 69 8.20 17.34 12.22
C ASN A 69 9.17 18.42 11.68
N LEU A 70 9.33 18.54 10.36
CA LEU A 70 10.13 19.60 9.74
C LEU A 70 9.42 20.95 9.83
N TYR A 71 8.10 21.01 9.62
CA TYR A 71 7.30 22.22 9.76
C TYR A 71 7.35 22.79 11.18
N TYR A 72 7.48 21.92 12.19
CA TYR A 72 7.62 22.32 13.59
C TYR A 72 9.04 22.83 13.93
N LYS A 73 10.05 22.44 13.14
CA LYS A 73 11.47 22.75 13.35
C LYS A 73 11.92 24.02 12.60
N GLU A 74 11.19 24.45 11.58
CA GLU A 74 11.42 25.71 10.87
C GLU A 74 11.00 26.91 11.73
N ALA A 75 12.02 27.54 12.36
CA ALA A 75 12.02 28.91 12.90
C ALA A 75 10.63 29.48 13.25
N ASN A 76 10.13 29.15 14.43
CA ASN A 76 8.88 29.71 14.95
C ASN A 76 9.06 31.21 15.25
N LYS A 77 8.25 32.08 14.63
CA LYS A 77 8.15 33.50 15.03
C LYS A 77 6.98 33.69 16.00
N VAL A 78 7.18 34.55 16.99
CA VAL A 78 6.12 34.97 17.92
C VAL A 78 5.35 36.12 17.29
N CYS A 79 4.02 36.01 17.23
CA CYS A 79 3.16 37.12 16.81
C CYS A 79 3.19 38.24 17.85
N VAL A 80 3.45 39.48 17.45
CA VAL A 80 3.47 40.64 18.37
C VAL A 80 2.08 41.01 18.88
N SER A 81 1.03 40.63 18.15
CA SER A 81 -0.35 41.01 18.45
C SER A 81 -1.04 40.06 19.42
N CYS A 82 -0.68 38.76 19.42
CA CYS A 82 -1.36 37.74 20.22
C CYS A 82 -0.43 36.71 20.87
N ASP A 83 0.89 36.92 20.82
CA ASP A 83 1.94 36.03 21.34
C ASP A 83 1.89 34.57 20.84
N TYR A 84 1.09 34.30 19.82
CA TYR A 84 0.99 32.98 19.20
C TYR A 84 2.29 32.66 18.44
N ARG A 85 2.86 31.48 18.69
CA ARG A 85 4.04 30.97 17.98
C ARG A 85 3.60 30.23 16.72
N TYR A 86 4.10 30.66 15.57
CA TYR A 86 3.77 30.06 14.28
C TYR A 86 4.97 30.05 13.34
N ASN A 87 4.92 29.18 12.34
CA ASN A 87 6.02 29.02 11.38
C ASN A 87 6.28 30.35 10.65
N SER A 88 7.56 30.74 10.59
CA SER A 88 8.02 32.00 10.01
C SER A 88 7.74 32.16 8.51
N THR A 89 7.53 31.05 7.79
CA THR A 89 7.16 31.03 6.36
C THR A 89 5.77 31.60 6.10
N LEU A 90 4.87 31.65 7.09
CA LEU A 90 3.55 32.25 6.92
C LEU A 90 3.65 33.79 6.92
N SER A 91 3.09 34.43 5.90
CA SER A 91 3.04 35.90 5.76
C SER A 91 2.12 36.58 6.78
N SER A 92 1.19 35.83 7.38
CA SER A 92 0.24 36.31 8.38
C SER A 92 0.12 35.34 9.54
N CYS A 93 -0.17 35.85 10.74
CA CYS A 93 -0.47 35.01 11.89
C CYS A 93 -1.77 34.24 11.65
N PRO A 94 -1.79 32.90 11.79
CA PRO A 94 -2.99 32.09 11.55
C PRO A 94 -4.04 32.26 12.66
N ASN A 95 -3.65 32.70 13.86
CA ASN A 95 -4.54 32.86 14.99
C ASN A 95 -5.33 34.19 14.95
N CYS A 96 -4.66 35.29 14.60
CA CYS A 96 -5.28 36.63 14.63
C CYS A 96 -5.25 37.39 13.29
N GLY A 97 -4.72 36.79 12.22
CA GLY A 97 -4.61 37.42 10.89
C GLY A 97 -3.56 38.52 10.79
N TYR A 98 -2.88 38.88 11.89
CA TYR A 98 -1.89 39.95 11.91
C TYR A 98 -0.74 39.66 10.94
N ARG A 99 -0.53 40.58 9.99
CA ARG A 99 0.62 40.59 9.07
C ARG A 99 1.71 41.46 9.69
N ARG A 100 2.90 40.90 9.82
CA ARG A 100 4.08 41.63 10.28
C ARG A 100 4.86 42.15 9.09
#